data_AF-A0A3Q1APD2-F1
#
_entry.id   AF-A0A3Q1APD2-F1
#
_cell.length_a   1.000
_cell.length_b   1.000
_cell.length_c   1.000
_cell.angle_alpha   90.00
_cell.angle_beta   90.00
_cell.angle_gamma   90.00
#
_symmetry.space_group_name_H-M   'P 1'
#
loop_
_entity.id
_entity.type
_entity.pdbx_description
1 polymer ?
#
loop_
_entity_poly.entity_id
_entity_poly.type
_entity_poly.pdbx_seq_one_letter_code
_entity_poly.pdbx_strand_id
1 'polypeptide(L)'
;MKLIFRASLLHLLLYCATHTACVNIESDPVVDGEGLIQAELNNTVSLKCTVGGDTLDDEELVWLRNGLTVKLNEENKKGASSVCVSPVIYDDNEATFTCQLKNNATVKASVTLRVTYPPELSGSEEVTVEEESKLVLSCDIWANPPVSSVVWALNGSMVDLLAGDFVVTTDGSISQLIASKVERSLHEGTYQCTANSPKYGAYSKTFYVTAADKTMKFPLMPMIAAIVVVILTAILAIVSRWRKIAKCFKK
;
A
#
# COMPACT_ATOMS: atom_id res chain seq x y z
N MET A 1 -27.68 -63.54 -37.07
CA MET A 1 -28.14 -63.05 -35.75
C MET A 1 -26.95 -63.06 -34.80
N LYS A 2 -26.84 -62.01 -33.96
CA LYS A 2 -25.77 -61.66 -32.99
C LYS A 2 -24.65 -60.78 -33.60
N LEU A 3 -24.85 -59.47 -33.63
CA LEU A 3 -24.72 -58.44 -32.57
C LEU A 3 -23.26 -58.00 -32.35
N ILE A 4 -22.96 -56.89 -33.01
CA ILE A 4 -21.91 -55.90 -32.72
C ILE A 4 -22.25 -55.24 -31.37
N PHE A 5 -21.29 -55.03 -30.46
CA PHE A 5 -21.27 -53.82 -29.58
C PHE A 5 -19.89 -53.56 -28.94
N ARG A 6 -19.25 -52.52 -29.47
CA ARG A 6 -18.38 -51.48 -28.88
C ARG A 6 -17.41 -51.81 -27.74
N ALA A 7 -16.13 -51.64 -28.06
CA ALA A 7 -15.13 -51.06 -27.17
C ALA A 7 -15.43 -49.57 -26.94
N SER A 8 -15.50 -49.11 -25.69
CA SER A 8 -15.05 -47.77 -25.26
C SER A 8 -15.36 -47.49 -23.78
N LEU A 9 -14.38 -46.85 -23.13
CA LEU A 9 -14.49 -46.01 -21.93
C LEU A 9 -15.00 -46.66 -20.63
N LEU A 10 -14.08 -47.26 -19.87
CA LEU A 10 -14.07 -47.21 -18.40
C LEU A 10 -12.65 -47.61 -17.93
N HIS A 11 -11.67 -46.79 -18.30
CA HIS A 11 -10.34 -46.77 -17.72
C HIS A 11 -10.04 -45.30 -17.40
N LEU A 12 -10.53 -44.78 -16.27
CA LEU A 12 -9.85 -43.73 -15.50
C LEU A 12 -10.57 -43.27 -14.20
N LEU A 13 -11.29 -44.11 -13.47
CA LEU A 13 -11.83 -43.68 -12.16
C LEU A 13 -11.75 -44.82 -11.15
N LEU A 14 -10.54 -45.15 -10.71
CA LEU A 14 -10.27 -45.86 -9.45
C LEU A 14 -8.75 -45.91 -9.25
N TYR A 15 -8.17 -44.77 -8.90
CA TYR A 15 -6.81 -44.72 -8.37
C TYR A 15 -6.78 -43.84 -7.12
N CYS A 16 -7.42 -44.32 -6.06
CA CYS A 16 -6.91 -44.16 -4.70
C CYS A 16 -7.67 -45.09 -3.75
N ALA A 17 -7.37 -46.38 -3.82
CA ALA A 17 -7.63 -47.31 -2.73
C ALA A 17 -6.30 -47.96 -2.36
N THR A 18 -5.45 -47.18 -1.68
CA THR A 18 -4.27 -47.68 -0.98
C THR A 18 -4.34 -47.17 0.46
N HIS A 19 -3.87 -47.98 1.41
CA HIS A 19 -3.74 -47.67 2.84
C HIS A 19 -2.75 -46.51 3.09
N THR A 20 -3.01 -45.34 2.52
CA THR A 20 -2.19 -44.15 2.70
C THR A 20 -2.97 -43.23 3.64
N ALA A 21 -2.51 -43.12 4.89
CA ALA A 21 -3.03 -42.13 5.83
C ALA A 21 -2.92 -40.75 5.19
N CYS A 22 -4.02 -40.01 5.13
CA CYS A 22 -4.06 -38.66 4.60
C CYS A 22 -4.58 -37.69 5.66
N VAL A 23 -4.23 -36.42 5.53
CA VAL A 23 -4.77 -35.35 6.37
C VAL A 23 -5.50 -34.39 5.44
N ASN A 24 -6.69 -33.96 5.84
CA ASN A 24 -7.49 -32.99 5.10
C ASN A 24 -7.74 -31.75 5.95
N ILE A 25 -7.76 -30.57 5.33
CA ILE A 25 -8.16 -29.32 5.98
C ILE A 25 -9.45 -28.84 5.33
N GLU A 26 -10.51 -28.77 6.15
CA GLU A 26 -11.75 -28.06 5.84
C GLU A 26 -11.65 -26.64 6.39
N SER A 27 -12.20 -25.66 5.68
CA SER A 27 -12.23 -24.28 6.16
C SER A 27 -13.59 -23.62 5.93
N ASP A 28 -13.87 -22.65 6.79
CA ASP A 28 -14.94 -21.67 6.62
C ASP A 28 -14.32 -20.26 6.71
N PRO A 29 -14.29 -19.48 5.60
CA PRO A 29 -14.86 -19.78 4.27
C PRO A 29 -14.11 -20.90 3.53
N VAL A 30 -14.79 -21.52 2.55
CA VAL A 30 -14.31 -22.71 1.83
C VAL A 30 -12.98 -22.46 1.11
N VAL A 31 -12.07 -23.44 1.18
CA VAL A 31 -10.79 -23.45 0.45
C VAL A 31 -11.07 -23.47 -1.06
N ASP A 32 -10.46 -22.56 -1.81
CA ASP A 32 -10.45 -22.62 -3.27
C ASP A 32 -9.64 -23.84 -3.76
N GLY A 33 -9.83 -24.27 -5.00
CA GLY A 33 -9.22 -25.47 -5.59
C GLY A 33 -7.68 -25.50 -5.56
N GLU A 34 -7.03 -24.39 -5.23
CA GLU A 34 -5.58 -24.22 -5.12
C GLU A 34 -5.04 -24.19 -3.67
N GLY A 35 -5.87 -24.49 -2.66
CA GLY A 35 -5.43 -24.43 -1.26
C GLY A 35 -5.39 -23.02 -0.68
N LEU A 36 -6.13 -22.09 -1.29
CA LEU A 36 -6.20 -20.68 -0.91
C LEU A 36 -7.52 -20.36 -0.21
N ILE A 37 -7.45 -19.62 0.90
CA ILE A 37 -8.63 -19.16 1.64
C ILE A 37 -8.69 -17.64 1.51
N GLN A 38 -9.72 -17.13 0.83
CA GLN A 38 -9.96 -15.69 0.78
C GLN A 38 -10.69 -15.25 2.05
N ALA A 39 -10.11 -14.28 2.76
CA ALA A 39 -10.70 -13.72 3.97
C ALA A 39 -10.68 -12.19 3.91
N GLU A 40 -11.63 -11.54 4.58
CA GLU A 40 -11.63 -10.08 4.74
C GLU A 40 -11.19 -9.71 6.16
N LEU A 41 -10.71 -8.48 6.33
CA LEU A 41 -10.31 -7.96 7.63
C LEU A 41 -11.45 -8.05 8.65
N ASN A 42 -11.09 -8.28 9.92
CA ASN A 42 -12.01 -8.42 11.06
C ASN A 42 -12.98 -9.60 11.00
N ASN A 43 -12.97 -10.40 9.93
CA ASN A 43 -13.71 -11.65 9.89
C ASN A 43 -12.95 -12.76 10.65
N THR A 44 -13.57 -13.92 10.74
CA THR A 44 -12.99 -15.12 11.36
C THR A 44 -12.83 -16.20 10.30
N VAL A 45 -11.67 -16.85 10.27
CA VAL A 45 -11.43 -18.07 9.47
C VAL A 45 -11.34 -19.26 10.42
N SER A 46 -12.19 -20.24 10.22
CA SER A 46 -12.16 -21.51 10.98
C SER A 46 -11.51 -22.58 10.12
N LEU A 47 -10.52 -23.28 10.68
CA LEU A 47 -9.84 -24.40 10.03
C LEU A 47 -10.09 -25.66 10.86
N LYS A 48 -10.48 -26.75 10.19
CA LYS A 48 -10.67 -28.06 10.80
C LYS A 48 -9.85 -29.08 10.03
N CYS A 49 -8.96 -29.75 10.75
CA CYS A 49 -8.11 -30.79 10.23
C CYS A 49 -8.63 -32.15 10.67
N THR A 50 -8.72 -33.10 9.74
CA THR A 50 -9.15 -34.47 10.00
C THR A 50 -8.17 -35.47 9.37
N VAL A 51 -7.95 -36.58 10.06
CA VAL A 51 -7.15 -37.70 9.53
C VAL A 51 -8.06 -38.67 8.79
N GLY A 52 -7.72 -39.00 7.54
CA GLY A 52 -8.43 -39.99 6.74
C GLY A 52 -7.91 -41.41 6.98
N GLY A 53 -8.81 -42.32 7.34
CA GLY A 53 -8.56 -43.75 7.53
C GLY A 53 -9.39 -44.32 8.70
N ASP A 54 -9.94 -45.53 8.54
CA ASP A 54 -10.93 -46.16 9.45
C ASP A 54 -10.45 -46.44 10.89
N THR A 55 -9.20 -46.09 11.28
CA THR A 55 -8.62 -46.46 12.59
C THR A 55 -7.61 -45.42 13.17
N LEU A 56 -7.66 -44.15 12.75
CA LEU A 56 -6.64 -43.14 13.13
C LEU A 56 -7.14 -42.06 14.11
N ASP A 57 -8.22 -42.31 14.85
CA ASP A 57 -8.87 -41.33 15.75
C ASP A 57 -8.01 -40.92 16.96
N ASP A 58 -7.01 -41.73 17.32
CA ASP A 58 -6.09 -41.46 18.44
C ASP A 58 -4.78 -40.76 18.01
N GLU A 59 -4.54 -40.60 16.70
CA GLU A 59 -3.33 -39.95 16.21
C GLU A 59 -3.32 -38.46 16.58
N GLU A 60 -2.16 -37.99 17.05
CA GLU A 60 -1.99 -36.60 17.43
C GLU A 60 -1.65 -35.72 16.22
N LEU A 61 -2.37 -34.61 16.08
CA LEU A 61 -2.22 -33.57 15.08
C LEU A 61 -1.46 -32.38 15.64
N VAL A 62 -0.67 -31.76 14.77
CA VAL A 62 0.07 -30.53 15.04
C VAL A 62 -0.30 -29.49 14.00
N TRP A 63 -0.65 -28.30 14.47
CA TRP A 63 -0.82 -27.12 13.64
C TRP A 63 0.45 -26.28 13.61
N LEU A 64 0.85 -25.85 12.42
CA LEU A 64 1.91 -24.87 12.20
C LEU A 64 1.31 -23.64 11.51
N ARG A 65 1.69 -22.45 11.96
CA ARG A 65 1.44 -21.17 11.29
C ARG A 65 2.78 -20.62 10.83
N ASN A 66 2.98 -20.47 9.52
CA ASN A 66 4.26 -20.07 8.93
C ASN A 66 5.44 -20.93 9.43
N GLY A 67 5.20 -22.24 9.56
CA GLY A 67 6.18 -23.21 10.08
C GLY A 67 6.35 -23.23 11.61
N LEU A 68 5.75 -22.30 12.34
CA LEU A 68 5.82 -22.23 13.81
C LEU A 68 4.65 -22.96 14.46
N THR A 69 4.92 -23.76 15.49
CA THR A 69 3.90 -24.55 16.16
C THR A 69 2.86 -23.68 16.88
N VAL A 70 1.59 -23.95 16.58
CA VAL A 70 0.44 -23.37 17.28
C VAL A 70 0.19 -24.17 18.55
N LYS A 71 -0.02 -23.48 19.67
CA LYS A 71 -0.35 -24.13 20.95
C LYS A 71 -1.81 -24.61 20.91
N LEU A 72 -2.01 -25.91 21.10
CA LEU A 72 -3.32 -26.55 21.14
C LEU A 72 -3.58 -27.10 22.54
N ASN A 73 -4.85 -27.08 22.95
CA ASN A 73 -5.33 -27.81 24.12
C ASN A 73 -5.23 -29.32 23.87
N GLU A 74 -5.03 -30.14 24.91
CA GLU A 74 -4.88 -31.61 24.75
C GLU A 74 -6.08 -32.28 24.08
N GLU A 75 -7.29 -31.77 24.33
CA GLU A 75 -8.53 -32.26 23.72
C GLU A 75 -8.62 -31.97 22.21
N ASN A 76 -7.87 -30.97 21.73
CA ASN A 76 -7.91 -30.50 20.34
C ASN A 76 -6.72 -31.02 19.51
N LYS A 77 -6.16 -32.17 19.88
CA LYS A 77 -5.01 -32.77 19.21
C LYS A 77 -5.31 -34.12 18.55
N LYS A 78 -6.36 -34.84 18.95
CA LYS A 78 -6.53 -36.25 18.54
C LYS A 78 -7.64 -36.42 17.51
N GLY A 79 -7.34 -37.11 16.41
CA GLY A 79 -8.28 -37.49 15.34
C GLY A 79 -8.76 -36.30 14.48
N ALA A 80 -9.31 -35.27 15.12
CA ALA A 80 -9.68 -34.00 14.52
C ALA A 80 -9.17 -32.82 15.36
N SER A 81 -8.70 -31.78 14.69
CA SER A 81 -8.16 -30.58 15.35
C SER A 81 -8.60 -29.31 14.64
N SER A 82 -9.06 -28.32 15.40
CA SER A 82 -9.56 -27.05 14.87
C SER A 82 -8.79 -25.84 15.39
N VAL A 83 -8.52 -24.88 14.51
CA VAL A 83 -7.92 -23.58 14.87
C VAL A 83 -8.69 -22.46 14.20
N CYS A 84 -8.70 -21.29 14.84
CA CYS A 84 -9.37 -20.11 14.31
C CYS A 84 -8.40 -18.94 14.21
N VAL A 85 -8.55 -18.17 13.14
CA VAL A 85 -7.90 -16.86 12.96
C VAL A 85 -8.97 -15.80 13.21
N SER A 86 -8.85 -15.05 14.30
CA SER A 86 -9.84 -14.04 14.70
C SER A 86 -9.22 -12.96 15.61
N PRO A 87 -9.34 -11.67 15.27
CA PRO A 87 -9.75 -11.16 13.95
C PRO A 87 -8.69 -11.45 12.88
N VAL A 88 -9.11 -11.56 11.62
CA VAL A 88 -8.18 -11.51 10.48
C VAL A 88 -7.61 -10.09 10.35
N ILE A 89 -6.28 -9.98 10.28
CA ILE A 89 -5.53 -8.73 10.17
C ILE A 89 -4.65 -8.70 8.91
N TYR A 90 -4.09 -7.54 8.57
CA TYR A 90 -3.23 -7.36 7.39
C TYR A 90 -2.07 -8.36 7.34
N ASP A 91 -1.41 -8.62 8.47
CA ASP A 91 -0.26 -9.53 8.59
C ASP A 91 -0.63 -11.02 8.45
N ASP A 92 -1.93 -11.36 8.42
CA ASP A 92 -2.37 -12.71 8.09
C ASP A 92 -2.33 -12.98 6.58
N ASN A 93 -2.13 -11.95 5.74
CA ASN A 93 -1.99 -12.13 4.30
C ASN A 93 -0.77 -13.01 3.99
N GLU A 94 -0.97 -14.02 3.13
CA GLU A 94 0.02 -15.04 2.78
C GLU A 94 0.44 -15.96 3.95
N ALA A 95 -0.27 -15.90 5.09
CA ALA A 95 -0.02 -16.83 6.18
C ALA A 95 -0.42 -18.26 5.79
N THR A 96 0.52 -19.20 5.91
CA THR A 96 0.29 -20.62 5.64
C THR A 96 0.00 -21.37 6.94
N PHE A 97 -1.11 -22.11 6.94
CA PHE A 97 -1.49 -23.02 8.02
C PHE A 97 -1.29 -24.46 7.55
N THR A 98 -0.44 -25.19 8.25
CA THR A 98 -0.14 -26.60 7.97
C THR A 98 -0.66 -27.45 9.12
N CYS A 99 -1.46 -28.45 8.80
CA CYS A 99 -1.81 -29.52 9.73
C CYS A 99 -1.04 -30.78 9.35
N GLN A 100 -0.40 -31.42 10.32
CA GLN A 100 0.39 -32.63 10.11
C GLN A 100 0.25 -33.62 11.27
N LEU A 101 0.51 -34.90 11.01
CA LEU A 101 0.64 -35.89 12.07
C LEU A 101 1.90 -35.60 12.91
N LYS A 102 1.78 -35.69 14.24
CA LYS A 102 2.90 -35.52 15.17
C LYS A 102 3.99 -36.57 14.96
N ASN A 103 3.59 -37.81 14.71
CA ASN A 103 4.50 -38.94 14.54
C ASN A 103 5.04 -39.08 13.11
N ASN A 104 4.41 -38.43 12.13
CA ASN A 104 4.83 -38.49 10.73
C ASN A 104 4.53 -37.18 9.98
N ALA A 105 5.47 -36.24 10.01
CA ALA A 105 5.34 -34.93 9.36
C ALA A 105 5.25 -35.00 7.82
N THR A 106 5.43 -36.18 7.20
CA THR A 106 5.21 -36.34 5.75
C THR A 106 3.73 -36.38 5.40
N VAL A 107 2.87 -36.77 6.34
CA VAL A 107 1.41 -36.72 6.20
C VAL A 107 0.92 -35.37 6.69
N LYS A 108 0.66 -34.46 5.75
CA LYS A 108 0.26 -33.09 6.03
C LYS A 108 -0.66 -32.52 4.95
N ALA A 109 -1.46 -31.54 5.34
CA ALA A 109 -2.17 -30.65 4.45
C ALA A 109 -1.79 -29.20 4.77
N SER A 110 -1.91 -28.30 3.80
CA SER A 110 -1.62 -26.88 4.00
C SER A 110 -2.60 -26.03 3.23
N VAL A 111 -2.97 -24.90 3.84
CA VAL A 111 -3.80 -23.85 3.24
C VAL A 111 -3.13 -22.51 3.47
N THR A 112 -3.32 -21.57 2.55
CA THR A 112 -2.75 -20.22 2.66
C THR A 112 -3.88 -19.19 2.67
N LEU A 113 -3.81 -18.25 3.62
CA LEU A 113 -4.76 -17.15 3.71
C LEU A 113 -4.38 -16.05 2.71
N ARG A 114 -5.38 -15.52 2.03
CA ARG A 114 -5.28 -14.31 1.22
C ARG A 114 -6.26 -13.28 1.76
N VAL A 115 -5.72 -12.25 2.40
CA VAL A 115 -6.52 -11.25 3.11
C VAL A 115 -6.83 -10.10 2.17
N THR A 116 -8.09 -9.96 1.77
CA THR A 116 -8.54 -8.90 0.89
C THR A 116 -9.20 -7.76 1.65
N TYR A 117 -8.96 -6.53 1.21
CA TYR A 117 -9.47 -5.31 1.81
C TYR A 117 -9.59 -4.19 0.77
N PRO A 118 -10.54 -3.25 0.96
CA PRO A 118 -10.70 -2.10 0.07
C PRO A 118 -9.46 -1.19 0.08
N PRO A 119 -9.22 -0.43 -1.01
CA PRO A 119 -8.16 0.56 -1.03
C PRO A 119 -8.27 1.58 0.10
N GLU A 120 -7.21 1.66 0.91
CA GLU A 120 -6.98 2.72 1.88
C GLU A 120 -6.01 3.73 1.26
N LEU A 121 -6.45 4.99 1.17
CA LEU A 121 -5.73 6.05 0.49
C LEU A 121 -5.22 7.08 1.49
N SER A 122 -3.94 7.46 1.38
CA SER A 122 -3.33 8.47 2.24
C SER A 122 -2.47 9.46 1.44
N GLY A 123 -2.14 10.59 2.08
CA GLY A 123 -1.44 11.71 1.46
C GLY A 123 -1.73 13.03 2.18
N SER A 124 -0.91 14.07 1.94
CA SER A 124 -1.05 15.37 2.60
C SER A 124 -2.34 16.07 2.17
N GLU A 125 -3.30 16.19 3.08
CA GLU A 125 -4.63 16.74 2.75
C GLU A 125 -4.58 18.21 2.38
N GLU A 126 -3.77 19.01 3.08
CA GLU A 126 -3.55 20.42 2.75
C GLU A 126 -2.12 20.58 2.24
N VAL A 127 -1.96 21.26 1.10
CA VAL A 127 -0.67 21.51 0.46
C VAL A 127 -0.60 22.97 0.06
N THR A 128 0.29 23.73 0.71
CA THR A 128 0.62 25.09 0.29
C THR A 128 1.94 25.07 -0.47
N VAL A 129 1.95 25.65 -1.67
CA VAL A 129 3.09 25.65 -2.57
C VAL A 129 3.33 27.06 -3.10
N GLU A 130 4.60 27.52 -3.13
CA GLU A 130 4.92 28.84 -3.68
C GLU A 130 4.74 28.84 -5.21
N GLU A 131 4.26 29.94 -5.77
CA GLU A 131 4.27 30.14 -7.23
C GLU A 131 5.68 29.99 -7.81
N GLU A 132 5.75 29.48 -9.04
CA GLU A 132 6.97 29.16 -9.77
C GLU A 132 7.80 28.01 -9.17
N SER A 133 7.33 27.35 -8.11
CA SER A 133 7.97 26.18 -7.51
C SER A 133 7.35 24.87 -8.01
N LYS A 134 7.91 23.73 -7.59
CA LYS A 134 7.44 22.40 -7.99
C LYS A 134 6.35 21.91 -7.03
N LEU A 135 5.19 21.55 -7.57
CA LEU A 135 4.13 20.83 -6.84
C LEU A 135 4.33 19.33 -6.99
N VAL A 136 4.21 18.58 -5.88
CA VAL A 136 4.15 17.12 -5.87
C VAL A 136 3.03 16.70 -4.93
N LEU A 137 1.98 16.11 -5.49
CA LEU A 137 0.96 15.40 -4.73
C LEU A 137 1.31 13.91 -4.76
N SER A 138 1.29 13.25 -3.61
CA SER A 138 1.51 11.81 -3.48
C SER A 138 0.26 11.18 -2.86
N CYS A 139 -0.27 10.17 -3.53
CA CYS A 139 -1.41 9.37 -3.10
C CYS A 139 -0.89 7.96 -2.85
N ASP A 140 -0.72 7.60 -1.59
CA ASP A 140 -0.29 6.26 -1.17
C ASP A 140 -1.53 5.36 -1.09
N ILE A 141 -1.44 4.18 -1.69
CA ILE A 141 -2.55 3.27 -1.98
C ILE A 141 -2.25 1.92 -1.35
N TRP A 142 -3.02 1.54 -0.34
CA TRP A 142 -2.94 0.26 0.32
C TRP A 142 -4.17 -0.56 -0.02
N ALA A 143 -4.04 -1.56 -0.88
CA ALA A 143 -5.16 -2.36 -1.36
C ALA A 143 -4.76 -3.82 -1.60
N ASN A 144 -5.67 -4.75 -1.31
CA ASN A 144 -5.55 -6.14 -1.76
C ASN A 144 -6.93 -6.70 -2.18
N PRO A 145 -7.14 -7.14 -3.43
CA PRO A 145 -6.17 -7.16 -4.54
C PRO A 145 -5.69 -5.76 -4.97
N PRO A 146 -4.55 -5.67 -5.70
CA PRO A 146 -4.06 -4.42 -6.26
C PRO A 146 -5.12 -3.69 -7.10
N VAL A 147 -5.06 -2.36 -7.10
CA VAL A 147 -5.98 -1.52 -7.87
C VAL A 147 -5.73 -1.68 -9.37
N SER A 148 -6.79 -1.59 -10.17
CA SER A 148 -6.73 -1.73 -11.63
C SER A 148 -6.35 -0.42 -12.33
N SER A 149 -6.67 0.73 -11.73
CA SER A 149 -6.30 2.06 -12.24
C SER A 149 -6.34 3.12 -11.15
N VAL A 150 -5.64 4.23 -11.40
CA VAL A 150 -5.65 5.44 -10.56
C VAL A 150 -5.86 6.64 -11.47
N VAL A 151 -6.78 7.53 -11.09
CA VAL A 151 -7.16 8.72 -11.87
C VAL A 151 -7.07 9.95 -10.98
N TRP A 152 -6.55 11.03 -11.55
CA TRP A 152 -6.51 12.34 -10.90
C TRP A 152 -7.56 13.28 -11.51
N ALA A 153 -8.29 13.97 -10.65
CA ALA A 153 -9.18 15.06 -11.02
C ALA A 153 -8.77 16.35 -10.32
N LEU A 154 -8.92 17.48 -11.00
CA LEU A 154 -8.78 18.83 -10.48
C LEU A 154 -10.13 19.55 -10.63
N ASN A 155 -10.66 20.07 -9.53
CA ASN A 155 -11.93 20.80 -9.47
C ASN A 155 -13.09 20.01 -10.12
N GLY A 156 -13.11 18.69 -9.92
CA GLY A 156 -14.14 17.77 -10.41
C GLY A 156 -13.99 17.32 -11.87
N SER A 157 -13.01 17.83 -12.61
CA SER A 157 -12.69 17.37 -13.97
C SER A 157 -11.39 16.58 -13.99
N MET A 158 -11.23 15.62 -14.90
CA MET A 158 -9.93 14.93 -15.06
C MET A 158 -8.83 15.95 -15.32
N VAL A 159 -7.66 15.73 -14.71
CA VAL A 159 -6.51 16.64 -14.90
C VAL A 159 -6.12 16.68 -16.37
N ASP A 160 -6.06 17.88 -16.93
CA ASP A 160 -5.50 18.12 -18.27
C ASP A 160 -3.98 18.20 -18.15
N LEU A 161 -3.29 17.13 -18.56
CA LEU A 161 -1.84 17.01 -18.45
C LEU A 161 -1.08 18.05 -19.29
N LEU A 162 -1.66 18.52 -20.40
CA LEU A 162 -1.00 19.46 -21.30
C LEU A 162 -1.21 20.90 -20.85
N ALA A 163 -2.44 21.25 -20.47
CA ALA A 163 -2.77 22.62 -20.08
C ALA A 163 -2.06 23.06 -18.79
N GLY A 164 -1.86 22.13 -17.85
CA GLY A 164 -1.18 22.40 -16.58
C GLY A 164 0.24 21.82 -16.46
N ASP A 165 0.86 21.39 -17.56
CA ASP A 165 2.21 20.77 -17.55
C ASP A 165 2.39 19.71 -16.45
N PHE A 166 1.36 18.86 -16.29
CA PHE A 166 1.34 17.83 -15.26
C PHE A 166 1.98 16.54 -15.75
N VAL A 167 2.69 15.88 -14.84
CA VAL A 167 3.20 14.52 -15.01
C VAL A 167 2.58 13.62 -13.96
N VAL A 168 1.97 12.52 -14.39
CA VAL A 168 1.46 11.47 -13.48
C VAL A 168 2.38 10.26 -13.55
N THR A 169 2.83 9.80 -12.39
CA THR A 169 3.54 8.52 -12.25
C THR A 169 2.77 7.63 -11.29
N THR A 170 2.65 6.35 -11.61
CA THR A 170 2.00 5.37 -10.72
C THR A 170 2.72 4.03 -10.80
N ASP A 171 2.98 3.41 -9.65
CA ASP A 171 3.53 2.06 -9.55
C ASP A 171 2.50 1.04 -9.00
N GLY A 172 1.25 1.48 -8.77
CA GLY A 172 0.17 0.67 -8.20
C GLY A 172 0.02 0.78 -6.68
N SER A 173 1.07 1.20 -5.96
CA SER A 173 1.04 1.46 -4.51
C SER A 173 1.18 2.95 -4.19
N ILE A 174 1.78 3.74 -5.08
CA ILE A 174 1.90 5.18 -4.97
C ILE A 174 1.59 5.79 -6.32
N SER A 175 0.69 6.78 -6.35
CA SER A 175 0.47 7.63 -7.51
C SER A 175 0.88 9.07 -7.19
N GLN A 176 1.71 9.67 -8.03
CA GLN A 176 2.14 11.04 -7.89
C GLN A 176 1.65 11.89 -9.06
N LEU A 177 1.15 13.09 -8.75
CA LEU A 177 0.84 14.14 -9.69
C LEU A 177 1.81 15.30 -9.47
N ILE A 178 2.56 15.66 -10.50
CA ILE A 178 3.66 16.62 -10.42
C ILE A 178 3.40 17.77 -11.39
N ALA A 179 3.53 19.01 -10.93
CA ALA A 179 3.67 20.17 -11.81
C ALA A 179 5.05 20.80 -11.56
N SER A 180 5.82 21.01 -12.62
CA SER A 180 7.20 21.51 -12.50
C SER A 180 7.25 22.96 -12.02
N LYS A 181 6.22 23.73 -12.38
CA LYS A 181 6.13 25.17 -12.16
C LYS A 181 4.69 25.58 -11.84
N VAL A 182 4.45 25.91 -10.58
CA VAL A 182 3.11 26.29 -10.10
C VAL A 182 2.70 27.67 -10.60
N GLU A 183 1.49 27.73 -11.15
CA GLU A 183 0.74 28.93 -11.51
C GLU A 183 -0.63 28.89 -10.82
N ARG A 184 -0.97 29.92 -10.03
CA ARG A 184 -2.19 29.95 -9.21
C ARG A 184 -3.46 29.66 -10.01
N SER A 185 -3.61 30.23 -11.21
CA SER A 185 -4.82 30.06 -12.03
C SER A 185 -5.02 28.65 -12.59
N LEU A 186 -3.97 27.84 -12.66
CA LEU A 186 -3.99 26.51 -13.27
C LEU A 186 -3.87 25.38 -12.24
N HIS A 187 -3.15 25.62 -11.14
CA HIS A 187 -2.75 24.56 -10.21
C HIS A 187 -3.39 24.70 -8.82
N GLU A 188 -3.95 25.87 -8.48
CA GLU A 188 -4.71 26.02 -7.23
C GLU A 188 -6.07 25.32 -7.35
N GLY A 189 -6.47 24.59 -6.31
CA GLY A 189 -7.78 23.95 -6.30
C GLY A 189 -7.84 22.67 -5.50
N THR A 190 -8.93 21.94 -5.73
CA THR A 190 -9.22 20.68 -5.06
C THR A 190 -8.87 19.51 -5.98
N TYR A 191 -7.89 18.72 -5.59
CA TYR A 191 -7.47 17.53 -6.30
C TYR A 191 -8.10 16.29 -5.69
N GLN A 192 -8.38 15.31 -6.53
CA GLN A 192 -8.87 14.01 -6.08
C GLN A 192 -8.10 12.89 -6.78
N CYS A 193 -7.45 12.05 -5.98
CA CYS A 193 -6.88 10.78 -6.42
C CYS A 193 -7.95 9.71 -6.23
N THR A 194 -8.36 9.05 -7.31
CA THR A 194 -9.36 7.97 -7.29
C THR A 194 -8.71 6.67 -7.72
N ALA A 195 -8.64 5.71 -6.81
CA ALA A 195 -8.13 4.37 -7.06
C ALA A 195 -9.28 3.38 -7.26
N ASN A 196 -9.22 2.60 -8.34
CA ASN A 196 -10.29 1.68 -8.72
C ASN A 196 -9.91 0.23 -8.39
N SER A 197 -10.66 -0.40 -7.49
CA SER A 197 -10.49 -1.81 -7.13
C SER A 197 -11.46 -2.70 -7.93
N PRO A 198 -10.97 -3.80 -8.51
CA PRO A 198 -11.85 -4.75 -9.21
C PRO A 198 -12.85 -5.45 -8.27
N LYS A 199 -12.53 -5.55 -6.96
CA LYS A 199 -13.40 -6.20 -5.95
C LYS A 199 -14.25 -5.21 -5.17
N TYR A 200 -13.68 -4.06 -4.80
CA TYR A 200 -14.30 -3.12 -3.87
C TYR A 200 -14.84 -1.84 -4.52
N GLY A 201 -14.59 -1.63 -5.81
CA GLY A 201 -14.97 -0.40 -6.51
C GLY A 201 -14.00 0.75 -6.30
N ALA A 202 -14.47 1.98 -6.52
CA ALA A 202 -13.63 3.17 -6.50
C ALA A 202 -13.57 3.85 -5.12
N TYR A 203 -12.36 4.20 -4.69
CA TYR A 203 -12.08 4.95 -3.47
C TYR A 203 -11.28 6.19 -3.81
N SER A 204 -11.51 7.28 -3.09
CA SER A 204 -10.92 8.58 -3.41
C SER A 204 -10.33 9.29 -2.20
N LYS A 205 -9.18 9.95 -2.38
CA LYS A 205 -8.59 10.90 -1.42
C LYS A 205 -8.58 12.29 -2.03
N THR A 206 -9.02 13.26 -1.24
CA THR A 206 -9.03 14.68 -1.61
C THR A 206 -7.81 15.40 -1.04
N PHE A 207 -7.28 16.34 -1.81
CA PHE A 207 -6.18 17.23 -1.49
C PHE A 207 -6.59 18.67 -1.80
N TYR A 208 -6.26 19.61 -0.93
CA TYR A 208 -6.53 21.03 -1.06
C TYR A 208 -5.21 21.76 -1.30
N VAL A 209 -5.02 22.27 -2.52
CA VAL A 209 -3.78 22.95 -2.92
C VAL A 209 -4.02 24.45 -2.92
N THR A 210 -3.18 25.18 -2.19
CA THR A 210 -3.17 26.65 -2.16
C THR A 210 -1.85 27.18 -2.71
N ALA A 211 -1.90 28.13 -3.65
CA ALA A 211 -0.70 28.79 -4.14
C ALA A 211 -0.36 29.99 -3.24
N ALA A 212 0.87 30.03 -2.73
CA ALA A 212 1.41 31.17 -2.02
C ALA A 212 2.21 32.05 -2.97
N ASP A 213 2.12 33.37 -2.81
CA ASP A 213 2.94 34.28 -3.60
C ASP A 213 4.41 33.99 -3.35
N LYS A 214 5.22 34.08 -4.42
CA LYS A 214 6.65 33.87 -4.31
C LYS A 214 7.26 34.88 -3.34
N THR A 215 7.87 34.39 -2.28
CA THR A 215 8.65 35.25 -1.40
C THR A 215 9.91 35.71 -2.15
N MET A 216 9.92 36.98 -2.59
CA MET A 216 11.15 37.56 -3.11
C MET A 216 12.16 37.58 -1.96
N LYS A 217 13.11 36.64 -1.98
CA LYS A 217 14.28 36.64 -1.09
C LYS A 217 15.14 37.84 -1.44
N PHE A 218 14.70 39.00 -0.98
CA PHE A 218 15.41 40.24 -1.15
C PHE A 218 16.78 40.10 -0.50
N PRO A 219 17.89 40.38 -1.21
CA PRO A 219 19.23 40.21 -0.67
C PRO A 219 19.52 41.33 0.33
N LEU A 220 18.93 41.21 1.52
CA LEU A 220 18.99 42.20 2.59
C LEU A 220 20.45 42.46 2.99
N MET A 221 21.25 41.41 3.12
CA MET A 221 22.67 41.52 3.47
C MET A 221 23.48 42.30 2.43
N PRO A 222 23.45 41.97 1.12
CA PRO A 222 24.07 42.80 0.09
C PRO A 222 23.55 44.23 0.04
N MET A 223 22.25 44.46 0.19
CA MET A 223 21.70 45.81 0.17
C MET A 223 22.17 46.65 1.38
N ILE A 224 22.17 46.08 2.58
CA ILE A 224 22.69 46.74 3.78
C ILE A 224 24.17 47.08 3.59
N ALA A 225 24.98 46.14 3.08
CA ALA A 225 26.40 46.38 2.84
C ALA A 225 26.62 47.55 1.87
N ALA A 226 25.87 47.61 0.77
CA ALA A 226 25.93 48.72 -0.17
C ALA A 226 25.57 50.07 0.49
N ILE A 227 24.49 50.10 1.28
CA ILE A 227 24.06 51.30 2.01
C ILE A 227 25.15 51.76 2.99
N VAL A 228 25.74 50.84 3.76
CA VAL A 228 26.83 51.15 4.70
C VAL A 228 28.04 51.74 3.98
N VAL A 229 28.44 51.18 2.83
CA VAL A 229 29.55 51.70 2.02
C VAL A 229 29.24 53.10 1.51
N VAL A 230 28.02 53.36 1.02
CA VAL A 230 27.60 54.69 0.56
C VAL A 230 27.65 55.72 1.71
N ILE A 231 27.17 55.34 2.90
CA ILE A 231 27.21 56.22 4.09
C ILE A 231 28.66 56.51 4.51
N LEU A 232 29.51 55.49 4.60
CA LEU A 232 30.92 55.66 4.98
C LEU A 232 31.68 56.53 3.97
N THR A 233 31.47 56.31 2.67
CA THR A 233 32.11 57.13 1.63
C THR A 233 31.63 58.58 1.66
N ALA A 234 30.34 58.83 1.91
CA ALA A 234 29.80 60.18 2.10
C ALA A 234 30.40 60.88 3.34
N ILE A 235 30.48 60.18 4.48
CA ILE A 235 31.10 60.71 5.70
C ILE A 235 32.57 61.07 5.44
N LEU A 236 33.33 60.18 4.80
CA LEU A 236 34.73 60.45 4.44
C LEU A 236 34.87 61.65 3.49
N ALA A 237 33.97 61.81 2.53
CA ALA A 237 33.95 62.97 1.63
C ALA A 237 33.66 64.28 2.37
N ILE A 238 32.70 64.27 3.31
CA ILE A 238 32.38 65.43 4.14
C ILE A 238 33.57 65.80 5.03
N VAL A 239 34.18 64.85 5.72
CA VAL A 239 35.37 65.08 6.57
C VAL A 239 36.55 65.61 5.75
N SER A 240 36.77 65.08 4.55
CA SER A 240 37.78 65.56 3.61
C SER A 240 37.56 67.03 3.22
N ARG A 241 36.32 67.40 2.89
CA ARG A 241 35.97 68.79 2.54
C ARG A 241 36.03 69.72 3.75
N TRP A 242 35.58 69.28 4.92
CA TRP A 242 35.68 70.03 6.17
C TRP A 242 37.13 70.31 6.59
N ARG A 243 38.05 69.35 6.42
CA ARG A 243 39.48 69.60 6.66
C ARG A 243 40.08 70.65 5.73
N LYS A 244 39.59 70.74 4.48
CA LYS A 244 39.99 71.81 3.56
C LYS A 244 39.41 73.17 3.98
N ILE A 245 38.13 73.21 4.35
CA ILE A 245 37.46 74.45 4.79
C ILE A 245 38.05 74.96 6.12
N ALA A 246 38.33 74.09 7.08
CA ALA A 246 38.95 74.44 8.36
C ALA A 246 40.39 74.99 8.23
N LYS A 247 41.11 74.65 7.13
CA LYS A 247 42.40 75.26 6.81
C LYS A 247 42.27 76.69 6.28
N CYS A 248 41.13 77.06 5.69
CA CYS A 248 40.87 78.42 5.22
C CYS A 248 40.44 79.37 6.34
N PHE A 249 39.82 78.86 7.42
CA PHE A 249 39.42 79.65 8.60
C PHE A 249 40.54 79.87 9.63
N LYS A 250 41.76 79.39 9.38
CA LYS A 250 42.93 79.49 10.27
C LYS A 250 44.00 80.50 9.81
N LYS A 251 43.60 81.53 9.04
CA LYS A 251 44.49 82.63 8.62
C LYS A 251 44.04 83.94 9.24
#